data_AF-A0A969HEI6-F1
#
_entry.id   AF-A0A969HEI6-F1
#
_cell.length_a   1.000
_cell.length_b   1.000
_cell.length_c   1.000
_cell.angle_alpha   90.00
_cell.angle_beta   90.00
_cell.angle_gamma   90.00
#
_symmetry.space_group_name_H-M   'P 1'
#
loop_
_entity.id
_entity.type
_entity.pdbx_description
1 polymer ?
#
loop_
_entity_poly.entity_id
_entity_poly.type
_entity_poly.pdbx_seq_one_letter_code
_entity_poly.pdbx_strand_id
1 'polypeptide(L)'
;MTTHASHILVVEDRADWQDIICRAVVEKGHLAYRATSYQEAVAGLTAHKFDLAVVDPVLDAGNRFNRDGLSVIQKIGELQSGLPIMVITGSLTHDLKASLQHLYPGAPVLFKESWNLGEFSHLMDQLMGLNEKVETNSARPVEAAETAAETTSLPTWNVGRPRVLLVENREDWQQIVTAVLEEAGCYWRVARNAEDALREMEQESFHLIILDLKLQQNVLPLRSNEGWLLLDHLTETQPKTKIVVISGKASPGDVADLLTHYPIITFIEKQSFNPAVLQEALAQAVQSPGLRIETFGQFRLWRDNQVIDVWERPQAETVLKLLLAAGRGVGGVAADELITRLWPDSDEEGGRKKLLPLISNARRTLEPDIEPRDSHFILRSSNGYFFDLGEGVTWDLLSFREHLRQGRRLAREERWAEAAADLEKAALSIAATFWPKIATPTG
;
A
#
# COMPACT_ATOMS: atom_id res chain seq x y z
N MET A 1 -12.80 53.05 -11.69
CA MET A 1 -11.35 52.84 -11.78
C MET A 1 -11.10 52.03 -13.04
N THR A 2 -10.27 52.53 -13.95
CA THR A 2 -9.92 51.83 -15.19
C THR A 2 -9.15 50.55 -14.83
N THR A 3 -9.80 49.39 -14.96
CA THR A 3 -9.15 48.09 -14.78
C THR A 3 -8.08 47.94 -15.85
N HIS A 4 -6.82 48.06 -15.47
CA HIS A 4 -5.70 47.71 -16.35
C HIS A 4 -5.79 46.21 -16.62
N ALA A 5 -5.79 45.82 -17.89
CA ALA A 5 -5.78 44.42 -18.30
C ALA A 5 -4.41 43.81 -17.96
N SER A 6 -4.31 43.15 -16.82
CA SER A 6 -3.12 42.40 -16.40
C SER A 6 -2.78 41.28 -17.37
N HIS A 7 -1.49 40.98 -17.53
CA HIS A 7 -0.98 39.90 -18.36
C HIS A 7 -0.77 38.64 -17.53
N ILE A 8 -1.47 37.56 -17.87
CA ILE A 8 -1.46 36.31 -17.11
C ILE A 8 -0.88 35.19 -17.97
N LEU A 9 0.19 34.57 -17.48
CA LEU A 9 0.79 33.41 -18.12
C LEU A 9 0.01 32.15 -17.72
N VAL A 10 -0.44 31.35 -18.68
CA VAL A 10 -1.10 30.06 -18.48
C VAL A 10 -0.25 28.97 -19.11
N VAL A 11 0.34 28.12 -18.27
CA VAL A 11 1.22 27.01 -18.67
C VAL A 11 0.51 25.68 -18.40
N GLU A 12 0.03 25.08 -19.47
CA GLU A 12 -0.81 23.87 -19.45
C GLU A 12 -0.67 23.16 -20.80
N ASP A 13 -0.30 21.88 -20.79
CA ASP A 13 -0.07 21.07 -22.00
C ASP A 13 -1.37 20.63 -22.67
N ARG A 14 -2.45 20.49 -21.89
CA ARG A 14 -3.74 20.05 -22.42
C ARG A 14 -4.57 21.22 -22.92
N ALA A 15 -4.89 21.18 -24.22
CA ALA A 15 -5.65 22.22 -24.89
C ALA A 15 -7.03 22.51 -24.26
N ASP A 16 -7.70 21.49 -23.71
CA ASP A 16 -9.01 21.62 -23.08
C ASP A 16 -8.95 22.44 -21.77
N TRP A 17 -8.00 22.13 -20.89
CA TRP A 17 -7.76 22.89 -19.67
C TRP A 17 -7.22 24.28 -19.95
N GLN A 18 -6.31 24.40 -20.91
CA GLN A 18 -5.75 25.69 -21.29
C GLN A 18 -6.87 26.62 -21.78
N ASP A 19 -7.85 26.12 -22.55
CA ASP A 19 -9.01 26.90 -22.96
C ASP A 19 -9.93 27.29 -21.79
N ILE A 20 -10.18 26.39 -20.84
CA ILE A 20 -10.99 26.69 -19.64
C ILE A 20 -10.36 27.83 -18.83
N ILE A 21 -9.07 27.71 -18.52
CA ILE A 21 -8.34 28.69 -17.73
C ILE A 21 -8.25 30.02 -18.48
N CYS A 22 -7.92 29.99 -19.79
CA CYS A 22 -7.83 31.21 -20.59
C CYS A 22 -9.18 31.93 -20.70
N ARG A 23 -10.29 31.19 -20.85
CA ARG A 23 -11.64 31.79 -20.86
C ARG A 23 -11.97 32.45 -19.53
N ALA A 24 -11.67 31.79 -18.40
CA ALA A 24 -11.87 32.35 -17.08
C ALA A 24 -11.08 33.67 -16.88
N VAL A 25 -9.83 33.69 -17.36
CA VAL A 25 -8.97 34.88 -17.33
C VAL A 25 -9.53 36.03 -18.18
N VAL A 26 -9.99 35.72 -19.41
CA VAL A 26 -10.53 36.73 -20.34
C VAL A 26 -11.89 37.25 -19.86
N GLU A 27 -12.74 36.42 -19.27
CA GLU A 27 -14.03 36.82 -18.68
C GLU A 27 -13.86 37.88 -17.57
N LYS A 28 -12.71 37.88 -16.88
CA LYS A 28 -12.34 38.89 -15.88
C LYS A 28 -11.72 40.17 -16.48
N GLY A 29 -11.51 40.22 -17.80
CA GLY A 29 -10.95 41.38 -18.49
C GLY A 29 -9.41 41.43 -18.50
N HIS A 30 -8.75 40.31 -18.23
CA HIS A 30 -7.29 40.17 -18.30
C HIS A 30 -6.84 39.49 -19.60
N LEU A 31 -5.57 39.62 -19.94
CA LEU A 31 -4.99 39.02 -21.15
C LEU A 31 -4.28 37.71 -20.78
N ALA A 32 -4.72 36.59 -21.35
CA ALA A 32 -4.12 35.28 -21.14
C ALA A 32 -3.04 34.98 -22.20
N TYR A 33 -1.83 34.65 -21.79
CA TYR A 33 -0.75 34.16 -22.63
C TYR A 33 -0.62 32.65 -22.47
N ARG A 34 -0.68 31.92 -23.58
CA ARG A 34 -0.73 30.45 -23.60
C ARG A 34 0.68 29.87 -23.79
N ALA A 35 1.02 28.87 -22.99
CA ALA A 35 2.19 28.04 -23.17
C ALA A 35 1.82 26.58 -22.92
N THR A 36 2.21 25.70 -23.85
CA THR A 36 1.91 24.25 -23.77
C THR A 36 3.11 23.42 -23.29
N SER A 37 4.29 24.04 -23.21
CA SER A 37 5.52 23.36 -22.82
C SER A 37 6.46 24.30 -22.05
N TYR A 38 7.46 23.71 -21.40
CA TYR A 38 8.53 24.46 -20.73
C TYR A 38 9.22 25.45 -21.67
N GLN A 39 9.54 25.04 -22.90
CA GLN A 39 10.26 25.90 -23.85
C GLN A 39 9.44 27.14 -24.21
N GLU A 40 8.14 26.98 -24.46
CA GLU A 40 7.22 28.09 -24.74
C GLU A 40 7.05 29.01 -23.54
N ALA A 41 6.93 28.45 -22.33
CA ALA A 41 6.79 29.21 -21.10
C ALA A 41 8.04 30.08 -20.84
N VAL A 42 9.24 29.52 -21.00
CA VAL A 42 10.50 30.26 -20.79
C VAL A 42 10.72 31.34 -21.86
N ALA A 43 10.37 31.06 -23.12
CA ALA A 43 10.40 32.06 -24.19
C ALA A 43 9.45 33.23 -23.88
N GLY A 44 8.23 32.92 -23.41
CA GLY A 44 7.25 33.91 -22.96
C GLY A 44 7.76 34.78 -21.81
N LEU A 45 8.30 34.14 -20.75
CA LEU A 45 8.85 34.81 -19.56
C LEU A 45 10.05 35.72 -19.85
N THR A 46 10.81 35.41 -20.91
CA THR A 46 11.95 36.24 -21.35
C THR A 46 11.49 37.45 -22.16
N ALA A 47 10.42 37.28 -22.95
CA ALA A 47 9.93 38.31 -23.87
C ALA A 47 8.93 39.29 -23.23
N HIS A 48 8.17 38.87 -22.21
CA HIS A 48 7.08 39.65 -21.63
C HIS A 48 7.15 39.64 -20.10
N LYS A 49 6.73 40.73 -19.45
CA LYS A 49 6.44 40.75 -18.01
C LYS A 49 4.99 40.33 -17.79
N PHE A 50 4.79 39.45 -16.81
CA PHE A 50 3.48 38.99 -16.37
C PHE A 50 3.16 39.51 -14.97
N ASP A 51 1.88 39.56 -14.66
CA ASP A 51 1.35 39.98 -13.35
C ASP A 51 0.89 38.79 -12.51
N LEU A 52 0.60 37.65 -13.15
CA LEU A 52 0.28 36.36 -12.52
C LEU A 52 0.70 35.21 -13.44
N ALA A 53 1.16 34.10 -12.87
CA ALA A 53 1.35 32.84 -13.60
C ALA A 53 0.45 31.75 -13.04
N VAL A 54 -0.25 31.04 -13.92
CA VAL A 54 -1.03 29.85 -13.64
C VAL A 54 -0.30 28.68 -14.29
N VAL A 55 0.20 27.74 -13.48
CA VAL A 55 1.12 26.69 -13.96
C VAL A 55 0.63 25.31 -13.53
N ASP A 56 0.51 24.40 -14.50
CA ASP A 56 0.50 22.96 -14.21
C ASP A 56 1.93 22.46 -13.97
N PRO A 57 2.24 21.86 -12.81
CA PRO A 57 3.56 21.29 -12.54
C PRO A 57 3.96 20.13 -13.46
N VAL A 58 2.99 19.48 -14.12
CA VAL A 58 3.19 18.35 -15.03
C VAL A 58 2.73 18.76 -16.42
N LEU A 59 3.65 18.88 -17.39
CA LEU A 59 3.33 19.37 -18.75
C LEU A 59 3.38 18.27 -19.81
N ASP A 60 3.16 17.03 -19.40
CA ASP A 60 3.10 15.88 -20.32
C ASP A 60 1.99 14.92 -19.89
N ALA A 61 0.87 14.96 -20.60
CA ALA A 61 -0.27 14.06 -20.41
C ALA A 61 0.07 12.56 -20.58
N GLY A 62 1.14 12.22 -21.30
CA GLY A 62 1.62 10.84 -21.48
C GLY A 62 2.61 10.39 -20.40
N ASN A 63 3.25 11.31 -19.70
CA ASN A 63 4.24 11.04 -18.67
C ASN A 63 4.02 11.93 -17.43
N ARG A 64 3.20 11.44 -16.49
CA ARG A 64 2.88 12.14 -15.24
C ARG A 64 4.07 12.39 -14.28
N PHE A 65 5.23 11.80 -14.54
CA PHE A 65 6.47 12.09 -13.82
C PHE A 65 7.22 13.28 -14.40
N ASN A 66 6.75 13.85 -15.52
CA ASN A 66 7.27 15.07 -16.07
C ASN A 66 7.19 16.20 -15.03
N ARG A 67 8.32 16.85 -14.78
CA ARG A 67 8.46 17.96 -13.82
C ARG A 67 8.80 19.26 -14.53
N ASP A 68 8.45 19.37 -15.81
CA ASP A 68 8.77 20.54 -16.62
C ASP A 68 8.03 21.77 -16.11
N GLY A 69 6.80 21.61 -15.61
CA GLY A 69 6.05 22.69 -14.97
C GLY A 69 6.68 23.17 -13.66
N LEU A 70 7.23 22.27 -12.83
CA LEU A 70 8.06 22.68 -11.69
C LEU A 70 9.31 23.46 -12.13
N SER A 71 9.92 23.04 -13.23
CA SER A 71 11.07 23.75 -13.81
C SER A 71 10.69 25.14 -14.31
N VAL A 72 9.46 25.33 -14.81
CA VAL A 72 8.91 26.66 -15.13
C VAL A 72 8.76 27.50 -13.85
N ILE A 73 8.20 26.94 -12.77
CA ILE A 73 8.04 27.64 -11.48
C ILE A 73 9.41 28.10 -10.95
N GLN A 74 10.42 27.23 -11.00
CA GLN A 74 11.80 27.61 -10.62
C GLN A 74 12.32 28.75 -11.51
N LYS A 75 12.08 28.68 -12.83
CA LYS A 75 12.55 29.70 -13.76
C LYS A 75 11.85 31.05 -13.60
N ILE A 76 10.58 31.05 -13.18
CA ILE A 76 9.86 32.27 -12.79
C ILE A 76 10.58 32.95 -11.61
N GLY A 77 10.96 32.18 -10.59
CA GLY A 77 11.71 32.71 -9.45
C GLY A 77 13.06 33.34 -9.84
N GLU A 78 13.72 32.82 -10.87
CA GLU A 78 15.00 33.32 -11.39
C GLU A 78 14.84 34.57 -12.29
N LEU A 79 13.84 34.60 -13.18
CA LEU A 79 13.69 35.63 -14.22
C LEU A 79 12.80 36.80 -13.78
N GLN A 80 11.77 36.53 -12.99
CA GLN A 80 10.77 37.51 -12.55
C GLN A 80 10.49 37.32 -11.05
N SER A 81 11.50 37.59 -10.22
CA SER A 81 11.41 37.46 -8.77
C SER A 81 10.27 38.34 -8.22
N GLY A 82 9.23 37.70 -7.68
CA GLY A 82 8.03 38.37 -7.13
C GLY A 82 6.75 38.21 -7.94
N LEU A 83 6.77 37.51 -9.09
CA LEU A 83 5.56 37.12 -9.82
C LEU A 83 4.72 36.16 -8.97
N PRO A 84 3.47 36.48 -8.59
CA PRO A 84 2.60 35.52 -7.93
C PRO A 84 2.34 34.31 -8.84
N ILE A 85 2.34 33.13 -8.23
CA ILE A 85 2.13 31.85 -8.92
C ILE A 85 0.91 31.17 -8.32
N MET A 86 0.01 30.72 -9.18
CA MET A 86 -1.08 29.82 -8.86
C MET A 86 -0.79 28.47 -9.51
N VAL A 87 -0.90 27.41 -8.73
CA VAL A 87 -0.68 26.05 -9.22
C VAL A 87 -2.03 25.43 -9.54
N ILE A 88 -2.20 24.91 -10.76
CA ILE A 88 -3.38 24.10 -11.12
C ILE A 88 -2.88 22.71 -11.44
N THR A 89 -3.28 21.72 -10.65
CA THR A 89 -2.82 20.34 -10.86
C THR A 89 -3.96 19.36 -10.73
N GLY A 90 -3.89 18.26 -11.48
CA GLY A 90 -4.82 17.14 -11.30
C GLY A 90 -4.41 16.18 -10.19
N SER A 91 -3.19 16.33 -9.64
CA SER A 91 -2.72 15.44 -8.58
C SER A 91 -1.53 16.01 -7.84
N LEU A 92 -1.55 15.92 -6.52
CA LEU A 92 -0.46 16.38 -5.67
C LEU A 92 0.25 15.19 -4.99
N THR A 93 1.21 14.59 -5.70
CA THR A 93 2.08 13.54 -5.11
C THR A 93 2.92 14.11 -3.95
N HIS A 94 3.33 13.27 -3.00
CA HIS A 94 4.12 13.72 -1.84
C HIS A 94 5.40 14.45 -2.27
N ASP A 95 6.08 13.93 -3.29
CA ASP A 95 7.27 14.55 -3.87
C ASP A 95 6.98 15.88 -4.58
N LEU A 96 5.83 15.98 -5.27
CA LEU A 96 5.39 17.24 -5.87
C LEU A 96 5.10 18.29 -4.81
N LYS A 97 4.39 17.88 -3.74
CA LYS A 97 4.04 18.73 -2.60
C LYS A 97 5.29 19.24 -1.89
N ALA A 98 6.25 18.37 -1.61
CA ALA A 98 7.51 18.74 -0.97
C ALA A 98 8.32 19.71 -1.86
N SER A 99 8.37 19.46 -3.17
CA SER A 99 9.06 20.33 -4.12
C SER A 99 8.40 21.70 -4.24
N LEU A 100 7.07 21.77 -4.30
CA LEU A 100 6.32 23.03 -4.32
C LEU A 100 6.49 23.82 -3.03
N GLN A 101 6.44 23.16 -1.87
CA GLN A 101 6.69 23.80 -0.57
C GLN A 101 8.12 24.37 -0.47
N HIS A 102 9.10 23.72 -1.08
CA HIS A 102 10.48 24.18 -1.10
C HIS A 102 10.70 25.36 -2.08
N LEU A 103 10.13 25.26 -3.28
CA LEU A 103 10.34 26.25 -4.35
C LEU A 103 9.49 27.51 -4.17
N TYR A 104 8.24 27.37 -3.70
CA TYR A 104 7.31 28.48 -3.54
C TYR A 104 6.35 28.26 -2.35
N PRO A 105 6.84 28.43 -1.10
CA PRO A 105 6.02 28.25 0.10
C PRO A 105 4.88 29.27 0.12
N GLY A 106 3.64 28.78 -0.01
CA GLY A 106 2.43 29.61 0.02
C GLY A 106 1.73 29.84 -1.32
N ALA A 107 2.18 29.20 -2.42
CA ALA A 107 1.42 29.19 -3.67
C ALA A 107 0.03 28.53 -3.44
N PRO A 108 -1.09 29.18 -3.79
CA PRO A 108 -2.38 28.53 -3.79
C PRO A 108 -2.41 27.42 -4.84
N VAL A 109 -2.85 26.25 -4.42
CA VAL A 109 -2.98 25.06 -5.26
C VAL A 109 -4.47 24.82 -5.50
N LEU A 110 -4.86 24.80 -6.76
CA LEU A 110 -6.18 24.42 -7.21
C LEU A 110 -6.12 23.04 -7.85
N PHE A 111 -7.08 22.20 -7.46
CA PHE A 111 -7.25 20.88 -8.04
C PHE A 111 -8.13 20.98 -9.27
N LYS A 112 -7.69 20.39 -10.39
CA LYS A 112 -8.46 20.32 -11.63
C LYS A 112 -9.82 19.63 -11.40
N GLU A 113 -9.86 18.68 -10.48
CA GLU A 113 -11.02 17.88 -10.11
C GLU A 113 -12.07 18.70 -9.35
N SER A 114 -11.64 19.73 -8.61
CA SER A 114 -12.50 20.61 -7.81
C SER A 114 -12.71 21.98 -8.44
N TRP A 115 -12.49 22.10 -9.76
CA TRP A 115 -12.49 23.40 -10.45
C TRP A 115 -13.78 24.18 -10.22
N ASN A 116 -13.61 25.37 -9.64
CA ASN A 116 -14.69 26.32 -9.41
C ASN A 116 -14.26 27.71 -9.90
N LEU A 117 -15.01 28.26 -10.84
CA LEU A 117 -14.72 29.57 -11.44
C LEU A 117 -14.71 30.71 -10.39
N GLY A 118 -15.56 30.62 -9.36
CA GLY A 118 -15.64 31.61 -8.29
C GLY A 118 -14.43 31.57 -7.35
N GLU A 119 -13.96 30.37 -6.99
CA GLU A 119 -12.75 30.18 -6.18
C GLU A 119 -11.49 30.64 -6.93
N PHE A 120 -11.36 30.23 -8.20
CA PHE A 120 -10.29 30.69 -9.08
C PHE A 120 -10.25 32.22 -9.18
N SER A 121 -11.42 32.83 -9.40
CA SER A 121 -11.58 34.29 -9.45
C SER A 121 -11.15 34.98 -8.15
N HIS A 122 -11.56 34.44 -7.00
CA HIS A 122 -11.23 35.01 -5.70
C HIS A 122 -9.72 34.96 -5.43
N LEU A 123 -9.07 33.84 -5.75
CA LEU A 123 -7.63 33.67 -5.58
C LEU A 123 -6.84 34.57 -6.53
N MET A 124 -7.31 34.76 -7.76
CA MET A 124 -6.74 35.75 -8.68
C MET A 124 -6.81 37.17 -8.11
N ASP A 125 -7.98 37.59 -7.61
CA ASP A 125 -8.18 38.92 -7.04
C ASP A 125 -7.30 39.13 -5.77
N GLN A 126 -7.12 38.08 -4.96
CA GLN A 126 -6.24 38.08 -3.78
C GLN A 126 -4.76 38.18 -4.15
N LEU A 127 -4.30 37.41 -5.14
CA LEU A 127 -2.90 37.41 -5.58
C LEU A 127 -2.52 38.70 -6.32
N MET A 128 -3.46 39.32 -7.02
CA MET A 128 -3.25 40.60 -7.71
C MET A 128 -3.45 41.82 -6.79
N GLY A 129 -3.75 41.62 -5.50
CA GLY A 129 -3.84 42.69 -4.50
C GLY A 129 -5.04 43.63 -4.68
N LEU A 130 -6.14 43.15 -5.28
CA LEU A 130 -7.30 43.97 -5.65
C LEU A 130 -8.41 44.08 -4.58
N ASN A 131 -8.18 43.64 -3.33
CA ASN A 131 -9.10 43.93 -2.23
C ASN A 131 -8.39 44.30 -0.92
N GLU A 132 -8.73 45.49 -0.42
CA GLU A 132 -8.47 45.96 0.94
C GLU A 132 -9.22 45.12 1.98
N LYS A 133 -8.53 44.87 3.10
CA LYS A 133 -9.04 44.55 4.46
C LYS A 133 -10.32 43.71 4.55
N VAL A 134 -10.15 42.44 4.88
CA VAL A 134 -11.10 41.75 5.77
C VAL A 134 -10.39 41.37 7.05
N GLU A 135 -10.98 41.84 8.14
CA GLU A 135 -10.52 41.72 9.51
C GLU A 135 -10.25 40.28 9.91
N THR A 136 -9.06 40.08 10.46
CA THR A 136 -8.69 38.96 11.31
C THR A 136 -9.62 38.91 12.50
N ASN A 137 -10.57 37.96 12.51
CA ASN A 137 -11.23 37.57 13.74
C ASN A 137 -10.38 36.51 14.43
N SER A 138 -9.58 36.99 15.38
CA SER A 138 -8.89 36.18 16.37
C SER A 138 -9.90 35.44 17.24
N ALA A 139 -9.90 34.11 17.20
CA ALA A 139 -10.38 33.29 18.31
C ALA A 139 -9.16 32.64 18.97
N ARG A 140 -8.99 32.98 20.24
CA ARG A 140 -7.93 32.56 21.16
C ARG A 140 -8.05 31.08 21.57
N PRO A 141 -6.99 30.52 22.18
CA PRO A 141 -6.82 29.09 22.41
C PRO A 141 -7.67 28.60 23.56
N VAL A 142 -8.23 27.40 23.43
CA VAL A 142 -8.84 26.69 24.56
C VAL A 142 -7.80 25.75 25.14
N GLU A 143 -7.52 26.00 26.41
CA GLU A 143 -6.59 25.32 27.29
C GLU A 143 -6.90 23.83 27.47
N ALA A 144 -5.84 23.15 27.87
CA ALA A 144 -5.81 21.81 28.41
C ALA A 144 -6.96 21.51 29.40
N ALA A 145 -7.55 20.33 29.20
CA ALA A 145 -8.17 19.57 30.27
C ALA A 145 -7.67 18.13 30.16
N GLU A 146 -6.60 17.85 30.91
CA GLU A 146 -6.33 16.53 31.46
C GLU A 146 -7.54 16.10 32.29
N THR A 147 -8.30 15.10 31.86
CA THR A 147 -8.66 13.91 32.67
C THR A 147 -9.58 13.01 31.86
N ALA A 148 -9.06 11.86 31.44
CA ALA A 148 -9.71 10.55 31.55
C ALA A 148 -8.74 9.53 30.98
N ALA A 149 -7.99 8.89 31.87
CA ALA A 149 -7.40 7.59 31.60
C ALA A 149 -8.56 6.58 31.42
N GLU A 150 -9.15 6.59 30.23
CA GLU A 150 -9.96 5.46 29.78
C GLU A 150 -9.02 4.48 29.12
N THR A 151 -8.71 3.45 29.91
CA THR A 151 -8.24 2.13 29.55
C THR A 151 -8.65 1.77 28.12
N THR A 152 -7.84 2.18 27.16
CA THR A 152 -8.01 1.82 25.77
C THR A 152 -7.65 0.35 25.71
N SER A 153 -8.68 -0.48 25.79
CA SER A 153 -8.56 -1.87 25.35
C SER A 153 -8.04 -1.80 23.93
N LEU A 154 -6.77 -2.20 23.76
CA LEU A 154 -6.18 -2.40 22.44
C LEU A 154 -7.18 -3.24 21.65
N PRO A 155 -7.56 -2.85 20.41
CA PRO A 155 -8.42 -3.67 19.60
C PRO A 155 -7.81 -5.06 19.57
N THR A 156 -8.60 -6.06 19.95
CA THR A 156 -8.25 -7.47 19.76
C THR A 156 -8.07 -7.63 18.26
N TRP A 157 -6.83 -7.53 17.80
CA TRP A 157 -6.43 -7.83 16.45
C TRP A 157 -6.98 -9.24 16.17
N ASN A 158 -7.98 -9.34 15.30
CA ASN A 158 -8.58 -10.61 14.92
C ASN A 158 -7.54 -11.37 14.10
N VAL A 159 -6.71 -12.10 14.83
CA VAL A 159 -5.57 -12.87 14.33
C VAL A 159 -6.03 -13.79 13.22
N GLY A 160 -5.40 -13.70 12.05
CA GLY A 160 -5.53 -14.70 10.99
C GLY A 160 -6.69 -14.53 10.03
N ARG A 161 -7.45 -13.43 10.06
CA ARG A 161 -8.40 -13.10 8.97
C ARG A 161 -7.78 -12.11 7.97
N PRO A 162 -7.91 -12.36 6.65
CA PRO A 162 -7.44 -11.43 5.64
C PRO A 162 -8.19 -10.10 5.76
N ARG A 163 -7.44 -9.00 5.86
CA ARG A 163 -7.99 -7.63 5.92
C ARG A 163 -8.00 -7.01 4.53
N VAL A 164 -9.15 -6.53 4.11
CA VAL A 164 -9.40 -5.97 2.79
C VAL A 164 -9.93 -4.55 2.93
N LEU A 165 -9.37 -3.61 2.18
CA LEU A 165 -9.94 -2.27 2.03
C LEU A 165 -10.68 -2.18 0.70
N LEU A 166 -11.98 -1.90 0.75
CA LEU A 166 -12.79 -1.64 -0.44
C LEU A 166 -12.88 -0.13 -0.66
N VAL A 167 -12.33 0.37 -1.76
CA VAL A 167 -12.43 1.76 -2.18
C VAL A 167 -13.44 1.87 -3.32
N GLU A 168 -14.68 2.21 -2.98
CA GLU A 168 -15.82 2.23 -3.90
C GLU A 168 -16.80 3.33 -3.47
N ASN A 169 -17.23 4.19 -4.40
CA ASN A 169 -18.13 5.30 -4.10
C ASN A 169 -19.61 4.92 -4.18
N ARG A 170 -19.98 3.88 -4.92
CA ARG A 170 -21.38 3.49 -5.11
C ARG A 170 -21.82 2.43 -4.11
N GLU A 171 -22.91 2.71 -3.41
CA GLU A 171 -23.47 1.80 -2.39
C GLU A 171 -23.92 0.45 -2.96
N ASP A 172 -24.40 0.40 -4.21
CA ASP A 172 -24.81 -0.84 -4.85
C ASP A 172 -23.63 -1.80 -5.07
N TRP A 173 -22.49 -1.28 -5.52
CA TRP A 173 -21.25 -2.05 -5.67
C TRP A 173 -20.63 -2.42 -4.34
N GLN A 174 -20.70 -1.53 -3.34
CA GLN A 174 -20.28 -1.86 -1.98
C GLN A 174 -20.99 -3.11 -1.49
N GLN A 175 -22.32 -3.18 -1.60
CA GLN A 175 -23.10 -4.35 -1.17
C GLN A 175 -22.70 -5.64 -1.89
N ILE A 176 -22.52 -5.58 -3.21
CA ILE A 176 -22.12 -6.74 -4.02
C ILE A 176 -20.75 -7.27 -3.57
N VAL A 177 -19.76 -6.38 -3.44
CA VAL A 177 -18.40 -6.78 -3.07
C VAL A 177 -18.34 -7.23 -1.62
N THR A 178 -19.02 -6.55 -0.70
CA THR A 178 -19.04 -6.95 0.71
C THR A 178 -19.69 -8.32 0.93
N ALA A 179 -20.71 -8.68 0.14
CA ALA A 179 -21.31 -10.02 0.22
C ALA A 179 -20.29 -11.12 -0.13
N VAL A 180 -19.44 -10.89 -1.14
CA VAL A 180 -18.36 -11.83 -1.50
C VAL A 180 -17.28 -11.89 -0.42
N LEU A 181 -16.92 -10.75 0.17
CA LEU A 181 -15.94 -10.69 1.26
C LEU A 181 -16.42 -11.39 2.54
N GLU A 182 -17.72 -11.31 2.83
CA GLU A 182 -18.36 -11.97 3.95
C GLU A 182 -18.39 -13.49 3.78
N GLU A 183 -18.73 -13.97 2.59
CA GLU A 183 -18.65 -15.39 2.23
C GLU A 183 -17.21 -15.93 2.33
N ALA A 184 -16.22 -15.12 1.93
CA ALA A 184 -14.80 -15.45 2.06
C ALA A 184 -14.26 -15.36 3.50
N GLY A 185 -15.06 -14.93 4.47
CA GLY A 185 -14.66 -14.80 5.88
C GLY A 185 -13.57 -13.75 6.12
N CYS A 186 -13.40 -12.81 5.20
CA CYS A 186 -12.42 -11.73 5.32
C CYS A 186 -12.86 -10.71 6.39
N TYR A 187 -11.96 -9.83 6.80
CA TYR A 187 -12.31 -8.60 7.50
C TYR A 187 -12.24 -7.45 6.49
N TRP A 188 -13.23 -6.56 6.44
CA TRP A 188 -13.24 -5.49 5.46
C TRP A 188 -13.59 -4.12 6.03
N ARG A 189 -12.99 -3.08 5.42
CA ARG A 189 -13.34 -1.67 5.59
C ARG A 189 -13.77 -1.09 4.25
N VAL A 190 -14.59 -0.05 4.29
CA VAL A 190 -15.10 0.63 3.10
C VAL A 190 -14.66 2.08 3.14
N ALA A 191 -14.01 2.54 2.07
CA ALA A 191 -13.67 3.92 1.79
C ALA A 191 -14.45 4.39 0.56
N ARG A 192 -15.02 5.60 0.63
CA ARG A 192 -15.88 6.13 -0.45
C ARG A 192 -15.12 6.95 -1.48
N ASN A 193 -13.90 7.37 -1.14
CA ASN A 193 -13.02 8.20 -1.95
C ASN A 193 -11.55 7.91 -1.57
N ALA A 194 -10.61 8.56 -2.26
CA ALA A 194 -9.18 8.35 -2.01
C ALA A 194 -8.72 8.87 -0.64
N GLU A 195 -9.25 9.99 -0.14
CA GLU A 195 -8.89 10.55 1.16
C GLU A 195 -9.29 9.62 2.32
N ASP A 196 -10.51 9.08 2.26
CA ASP A 196 -11.01 8.08 3.18
C ASP A 196 -10.12 6.83 3.19
N ALA A 197 -9.71 6.37 2.01
CA ALA A 197 -8.85 5.21 1.87
C ALA A 197 -7.49 5.44 2.55
N LEU A 198 -6.86 6.60 2.32
CA LEU A 198 -5.58 6.94 2.95
C LEU A 198 -5.69 7.02 4.47
N ARG A 199 -6.76 7.60 4.99
CA ARG A 199 -7.01 7.69 6.43
C ARG A 199 -7.20 6.31 7.07
N GLU A 200 -7.93 5.40 6.44
CA GLU A 200 -8.07 4.03 6.93
C GLU A 200 -6.71 3.30 6.93
N MET A 201 -5.90 3.55 5.91
CA MET A 201 -4.56 2.96 5.77
C MET A 201 -3.52 3.50 6.76
N GLU A 202 -3.69 4.73 7.25
CA GLU A 202 -2.89 5.26 8.35
C GLU A 202 -3.20 4.54 9.66
N GLN A 203 -4.44 4.09 9.85
CA GLN A 203 -4.89 3.43 11.07
C GLN A 203 -4.62 1.92 11.06
N GLU A 204 -4.85 1.26 9.93
CA GLU A 204 -4.77 -0.20 9.79
C GLU A 204 -3.95 -0.60 8.55
N SER A 205 -3.24 -1.75 8.58
CA SER A 205 -2.79 -2.37 7.32
C SER A 205 -3.89 -3.21 6.71
N PHE A 206 -3.87 -3.25 5.38
CA PHE A 206 -4.70 -4.14 4.60
C PHE A 206 -3.78 -5.06 3.79
N HIS A 207 -4.18 -6.33 3.66
CA HIS A 207 -3.48 -7.32 2.85
C HIS A 207 -3.84 -7.14 1.37
N LEU A 208 -5.09 -6.73 1.12
CA LEU A 208 -5.62 -6.47 -0.20
C LEU A 208 -6.39 -5.14 -0.22
N ILE A 209 -6.23 -4.40 -1.31
CA ILE A 209 -7.07 -3.23 -1.62
C ILE A 209 -7.87 -3.56 -2.88
N ILE A 210 -9.19 -3.48 -2.78
CA ILE A 210 -10.10 -3.53 -3.93
C ILE A 210 -10.43 -2.10 -4.30
N LEU A 211 -9.99 -1.67 -5.47
CA LEU A 211 -10.04 -0.28 -5.90
C LEU A 211 -10.94 -0.12 -7.11
N ASP A 212 -12.00 0.70 -6.99
CA ASP A 212 -12.64 1.25 -8.17
C ASP A 212 -11.80 2.37 -8.77
N LEU A 213 -11.52 2.30 -10.07
CA LEU A 213 -10.85 3.43 -10.74
C LEU A 213 -11.78 4.64 -10.83
N LYS A 214 -13.09 4.48 -10.94
CA LYS A 214 -14.02 5.59 -11.17
C LYS A 214 -14.74 6.04 -9.89
N LEU A 215 -13.95 6.47 -8.89
CA LEU A 215 -14.45 6.95 -7.59
C LEU A 215 -15.30 8.24 -7.63
N GLN A 216 -15.31 8.98 -8.74
CA GLN A 216 -16.24 10.10 -8.95
C GLN A 216 -17.04 9.92 -10.24
N GLN A 217 -18.31 10.36 -10.23
CA GLN A 217 -19.16 10.47 -11.42
C GLN A 217 -18.79 11.71 -12.26
N ASN A 218 -17.54 11.82 -12.71
CA ASN A 218 -17.21 12.88 -13.67
C ASN A 218 -17.67 12.48 -15.08
N VAL A 219 -18.41 13.40 -15.72
CA VAL A 219 -18.99 13.26 -17.06
C VAL A 219 -17.92 13.36 -18.17
N LEU A 220 -16.67 13.70 -17.80
CA LEU A 220 -15.56 13.89 -18.73
C LEU A 220 -14.64 12.66 -18.78
N PRO A 221 -14.16 12.26 -19.97
CA PRO A 221 -13.30 11.10 -20.16
C PRO A 221 -11.84 11.44 -19.80
N LEU A 222 -11.57 11.70 -18.52
CA LEU A 222 -10.22 12.01 -18.04
C LEU A 222 -9.52 10.76 -17.49
N ARG A 223 -8.24 10.60 -17.83
CA ARG A 223 -7.33 9.57 -17.28
C ARG A 223 -6.93 9.85 -15.83
N SER A 224 -6.89 11.10 -15.39
CA SER A 224 -6.67 11.47 -13.98
C SER A 224 -7.98 11.43 -13.20
N ASN A 225 -8.37 10.25 -12.74
CA ASN A 225 -9.43 10.10 -11.75
C ASN A 225 -8.79 9.76 -10.39
N GLU A 226 -9.52 10.02 -9.30
CA GLU A 226 -9.03 9.74 -7.94
C GLU A 226 -8.52 8.31 -7.74
N GLY A 227 -9.09 7.33 -8.46
CA GLY A 227 -8.68 5.93 -8.38
C GLY A 227 -7.27 5.69 -8.96
N TRP A 228 -6.93 6.29 -10.09
CA TRP A 228 -5.57 6.20 -10.64
C TRP A 228 -4.54 6.87 -9.73
N LEU A 229 -4.89 8.00 -9.12
CA LEU A 229 -3.99 8.70 -8.19
C LEU A 229 -3.73 7.90 -6.93
N LEU A 230 -4.77 7.25 -6.40
CA LEU A 230 -4.60 6.33 -5.28
C LEU A 230 -3.74 5.14 -5.70
N LEU A 231 -3.96 4.56 -6.88
CA LEU A 231 -3.15 3.44 -7.38
C LEU A 231 -1.66 3.78 -7.46
N ASP A 232 -1.33 5.00 -7.89
CA ASP A 232 0.05 5.49 -7.94
C ASP A 232 0.66 5.61 -6.55
N HIS A 233 -0.07 6.27 -5.65
CA HIS A 233 0.37 6.44 -4.28
C HIS A 233 0.60 5.09 -3.58
N LEU A 234 -0.27 4.11 -3.83
CA LEU A 234 -0.13 2.76 -3.29
C LEU A 234 1.09 2.04 -3.84
N THR A 235 1.36 2.19 -5.14
CA THR A 235 2.51 1.56 -5.79
C THR A 235 3.84 2.13 -5.27
N GLU A 236 3.88 3.43 -4.97
CA GLU A 236 5.07 4.12 -4.44
C GLU A 236 5.28 3.89 -2.95
N THR A 237 4.22 4.00 -2.14
CA THR A 237 4.33 3.97 -0.67
C THR A 237 4.20 2.58 -0.07
N GLN A 238 3.46 1.69 -0.73
CA GLN A 238 3.14 0.35 -0.24
C GLN A 238 3.27 -0.72 -1.34
N PRO A 239 4.48 -0.94 -1.88
CA PRO A 239 4.69 -1.88 -3.00
C PRO A 239 4.35 -3.35 -2.67
N LYS A 240 4.15 -3.67 -1.38
CA LYS A 240 3.81 -5.01 -0.88
C LYS A 240 2.30 -5.27 -0.82
N THR A 241 1.50 -4.21 -0.76
CA THR A 241 0.05 -4.34 -0.65
C THR A 241 -0.50 -4.83 -1.99
N LYS A 242 -1.31 -5.89 -1.95
CA LYS A 242 -1.91 -6.44 -3.16
C LYS A 242 -3.10 -5.60 -3.58
N ILE A 243 -3.28 -5.40 -4.88
CA ILE A 243 -4.34 -4.52 -5.41
C ILE A 243 -5.18 -5.29 -6.43
N VAL A 244 -6.49 -5.23 -6.28
CA VAL A 244 -7.48 -5.69 -7.27
C VAL A 244 -8.22 -4.48 -7.78
N VAL A 245 -8.27 -4.32 -9.10
CA VAL A 245 -8.93 -3.18 -9.71
C VAL A 245 -10.28 -3.58 -10.25
N ILE A 246 -11.33 -2.83 -9.93
CA ILE A 246 -12.69 -3.03 -10.45
C ILE A 246 -13.08 -1.80 -11.27
N SER A 247 -13.64 -1.95 -12.48
CA SER A 247 -14.07 -0.78 -13.27
C SER A 247 -15.27 -1.02 -14.21
N GLY A 248 -16.08 0.02 -14.40
CA GLY A 248 -17.29 0.04 -15.25
C GLY A 248 -17.04 -0.15 -16.75
N LYS A 249 -16.11 0.64 -17.29
CA LYS A 249 -15.66 0.64 -18.69
C LYS A 249 -14.22 1.17 -18.69
N ALA A 250 -13.25 0.27 -18.86
CA ALA A 250 -11.87 0.62 -19.14
C ALA A 250 -11.63 0.51 -20.65
N SER A 251 -10.83 1.40 -21.23
CA SER A 251 -10.41 1.21 -22.61
C SER A 251 -9.37 0.07 -22.68
N PRO A 252 -9.21 -0.62 -23.82
CA PRO A 252 -8.17 -1.65 -23.96
C PRO A 252 -6.75 -1.12 -23.64
N GLY A 253 -6.50 0.16 -23.90
CA GLY A 253 -5.24 0.82 -23.52
C GLY A 253 -5.09 0.95 -22.00
N ASP A 254 -6.15 1.30 -21.28
CA ASP A 254 -6.11 1.41 -19.82
C ASP A 254 -5.88 0.04 -19.15
N VAL A 255 -6.48 -1.03 -19.69
CA VAL A 255 -6.26 -2.39 -19.20
C VAL A 255 -4.82 -2.84 -19.45
N ALA A 256 -4.27 -2.54 -20.64
CA ALA A 256 -2.89 -2.82 -20.95
C ALA A 256 -1.93 -2.05 -20.03
N ASP A 257 -2.21 -0.78 -19.76
CA ASP A 257 -1.41 0.05 -18.86
C ASP A 257 -1.42 -0.51 -17.44
N LEU A 258 -2.58 -0.92 -16.91
CA LEU A 258 -2.74 -1.54 -15.59
C LEU A 258 -1.91 -2.83 -15.45
N LEU A 259 -2.07 -3.75 -16.39
CA LEU A 259 -1.41 -5.07 -16.32
C LEU A 259 0.10 -4.99 -16.59
N THR A 260 0.58 -3.92 -17.23
CA THR A 260 1.99 -3.77 -17.59
C THR A 260 2.78 -2.97 -16.55
N HIS A 261 2.18 -1.91 -15.99
CA HIS A 261 2.92 -0.93 -15.18
C HIS A 261 2.62 -1.02 -13.68
N TYR A 262 1.57 -1.74 -13.27
CA TYR A 262 1.17 -1.82 -11.88
C TYR A 262 1.16 -3.25 -11.35
N PRO A 263 1.53 -3.46 -10.09
CA PRO A 263 1.54 -4.79 -9.46
C PRO A 263 0.12 -5.19 -9.01
N ILE A 264 -0.86 -5.12 -9.93
CA ILE A 264 -2.23 -5.56 -9.64
C ILE A 264 -2.34 -7.09 -9.77
N ILE A 265 -3.15 -7.70 -8.92
CA ILE A 265 -3.47 -9.14 -9.01
C ILE A 265 -4.32 -9.38 -10.24
N THR A 266 -5.38 -8.61 -10.38
CA THR A 266 -6.33 -8.75 -11.49
C THR A 266 -7.14 -7.48 -11.70
N PHE A 267 -7.73 -7.39 -12.88
CA PHE A 267 -8.68 -6.38 -13.28
C PHE A 267 -10.05 -7.03 -13.50
N ILE A 268 -11.10 -6.48 -12.90
CA ILE A 268 -12.47 -6.98 -12.98
C ILE A 268 -13.37 -5.91 -13.60
N GLU A 269 -13.98 -6.23 -14.74
CA GLU A 269 -15.01 -5.37 -15.33
C GLU A 269 -16.34 -5.52 -14.59
N LYS A 270 -16.89 -4.39 -14.12
CA LYS A 270 -18.19 -4.33 -13.41
C LYS A 270 -19.35 -4.88 -14.24
N GLN A 271 -19.30 -4.74 -15.57
CA GLN A 271 -20.37 -5.23 -16.47
C GLN A 271 -20.40 -6.75 -16.61
N SER A 272 -19.25 -7.41 -16.46
CA SER A 272 -19.09 -8.86 -16.54
C SER A 272 -18.63 -9.43 -15.21
N PHE A 273 -19.04 -8.79 -14.10
CA PHE A 273 -18.58 -9.16 -12.78
C PHE A 273 -19.04 -10.58 -12.44
N ASN A 274 -18.08 -11.40 -12.04
CA ASN A 274 -18.29 -12.74 -11.56
C ASN A 274 -17.67 -12.86 -10.15
N PRO A 275 -18.48 -13.18 -9.12
CA PRO A 275 -17.98 -13.40 -7.76
C PRO A 275 -16.80 -14.38 -7.68
N ALA A 276 -16.78 -15.41 -8.52
CA ALA A 276 -15.71 -16.41 -8.53
C ALA A 276 -14.33 -15.81 -8.87
N VAL A 277 -14.27 -14.81 -9.76
CA VAL A 277 -13.01 -14.14 -10.13
C VAL A 277 -12.48 -13.32 -8.96
N LEU A 278 -13.37 -12.66 -8.22
CA LEU A 278 -12.97 -11.93 -7.02
C LEU A 278 -12.54 -12.88 -5.90
N GLN A 279 -13.21 -14.02 -5.72
CA GLN A 279 -12.80 -15.06 -4.77
C GLN A 279 -11.42 -15.65 -5.10
N GLU A 280 -11.13 -15.90 -6.37
CA GLU A 280 -9.82 -16.37 -6.82
C GLU A 280 -8.73 -15.32 -6.55
N ALA A 281 -9.02 -14.04 -6.84
CA ALA A 281 -8.10 -12.95 -6.55
C ALA A 281 -7.85 -12.77 -5.04
N LEU A 282 -8.89 -12.94 -4.21
CA LEU A 282 -8.78 -12.95 -2.75
C LEU A 282 -7.91 -14.11 -2.28
N ALA A 283 -8.12 -15.32 -2.80
CA ALA A 283 -7.30 -16.48 -2.45
C ALA A 283 -5.84 -16.28 -2.83
N GLN A 284 -5.57 -15.68 -4.00
CA GLN A 284 -4.22 -15.35 -4.44
C GLN A 284 -3.56 -14.26 -3.58
N ALA A 285 -4.32 -13.26 -3.14
CA ALA A 285 -3.80 -12.17 -2.30
C ALA A 285 -3.34 -12.64 -0.92
N VAL A 286 -3.94 -13.73 -0.42
CA VAL A 286 -3.70 -14.29 0.92
C VAL A 286 -2.86 -15.56 0.85
N GLN A 287 -2.44 -15.97 -0.35
CA GLN A 287 -1.63 -17.16 -0.50
C GLN A 287 -0.27 -16.95 0.17
N SER A 288 0.03 -17.80 1.15
CA SER A 288 1.33 -17.83 1.81
C SER A 288 2.30 -18.73 1.03
N PRO A 289 3.60 -18.44 1.05
CA PRO A 289 4.58 -19.24 0.32
C PRO A 289 4.68 -20.65 0.92
N GLY A 290 5.04 -21.64 0.10
CA GLY A 290 5.26 -22.99 0.58
C GLY A 290 6.51 -23.05 1.45
N LEU A 291 6.38 -23.45 2.71
CA LEU A 291 7.53 -23.65 3.60
C LEU A 291 7.86 -25.13 3.77
N ARG A 292 9.14 -25.47 3.62
CA ARG A 292 9.66 -26.79 4.01
C ARG A 292 10.71 -26.63 5.10
N ILE A 293 10.44 -27.24 6.25
CA ILE A 293 11.27 -27.21 7.43
C ILE A 293 11.94 -28.57 7.58
N GLU A 294 13.26 -28.57 7.62
CA GLU A 294 14.09 -29.74 7.88
C GLU A 294 14.80 -29.53 9.23
N THR A 295 14.52 -30.41 10.18
CA THR A 295 15.08 -30.39 11.55
C THR A 295 15.93 -31.62 11.86
N PHE A 296 15.78 -32.71 11.11
CA PHE A 296 16.75 -33.79 11.15
C PHE A 296 18.06 -33.32 10.52
N GLY A 297 19.19 -33.59 11.17
CA GLY A 297 20.51 -33.17 10.70
C GLY A 297 20.77 -31.67 10.86
N GLN A 298 21.15 -31.01 9.76
CA GLN A 298 21.30 -29.56 9.76
C GLN A 298 19.92 -28.91 9.61
N PHE A 299 19.63 -27.92 10.45
CA PHE A 299 18.42 -27.12 10.29
C PHE A 299 18.45 -26.40 8.95
N ARG A 300 17.43 -26.66 8.11
CA ARG A 300 17.25 -25.98 6.83
C ARG A 300 15.81 -25.55 6.68
N LEU A 301 15.65 -24.38 6.09
CA LEU A 301 14.37 -23.82 5.77
C LEU A 301 14.32 -23.52 4.28
N TRP A 302 13.24 -23.93 3.63
CA TRP A 302 12.99 -23.65 2.23
C TRP A 302 11.71 -22.84 2.08
N ARG A 303 11.73 -21.86 1.17
CA ARG A 303 10.57 -21.08 0.72
C ARG A 303 10.40 -21.27 -0.78
N ASP A 304 9.27 -21.79 -1.24
CA ASP A 304 8.96 -22.06 -2.65
C ASP A 304 10.12 -22.74 -3.40
N ASN A 305 10.68 -23.79 -2.79
CA ASN A 305 11.84 -24.57 -3.27
C ASN A 305 13.20 -23.83 -3.30
N GLN A 306 13.33 -22.67 -2.68
CA GLN A 306 14.61 -22.00 -2.46
C GLN A 306 15.05 -22.10 -1.01
N VAL A 307 16.32 -22.43 -0.74
CA VAL A 307 16.87 -22.47 0.61
C VAL A 307 17.01 -21.05 1.16
N ILE A 308 16.55 -20.84 2.40
CA ILE A 308 16.86 -19.65 3.20
C ILE A 308 18.13 -19.96 4.00
N ASP A 309 19.28 -19.57 3.46
CA ASP A 309 20.61 -19.75 4.06
C ASP A 309 21.14 -18.48 4.73
N VAL A 310 20.71 -17.31 4.26
CA VAL A 310 21.09 -16.01 4.82
C VAL A 310 19.96 -15.40 5.63
N TRP A 311 20.23 -15.16 6.91
CA TRP A 311 19.37 -14.41 7.82
C TRP A 311 20.00 -13.04 8.08
N GLU A 312 19.26 -11.96 7.83
CA GLU A 312 19.72 -10.59 8.12
C GLU A 312 20.12 -10.45 9.59
N ARG A 313 19.39 -11.10 10.50
CA ARG A 313 19.77 -11.27 11.90
C ARG A 313 19.83 -12.76 12.24
N PRO A 314 20.99 -13.33 12.59
CA PRO A 314 21.09 -14.74 12.97
C PRO A 314 20.17 -15.15 14.13
N GLN A 315 19.89 -14.23 15.06
CA GLN A 315 18.95 -14.46 16.16
C GLN A 315 17.50 -14.68 15.70
N ALA A 316 17.13 -14.27 14.49
CA ALA A 316 15.79 -14.50 13.94
C ALA A 316 15.57 -15.99 13.61
N GLU A 317 16.61 -16.70 13.15
CA GLU A 317 16.59 -18.15 12.98
C GLU A 317 16.42 -18.84 14.35
N THR A 318 17.08 -18.33 15.39
CA THR A 318 16.94 -18.85 16.76
C THR A 318 15.52 -18.68 17.30
N VAL A 319 14.89 -17.53 17.08
CA VAL A 319 13.47 -17.32 17.41
C VAL A 319 12.61 -18.36 16.73
N LEU A 320 12.77 -18.56 15.42
CA LEU A 320 12.00 -19.54 14.67
C LEU A 320 12.15 -20.95 15.27
N LYS A 321 13.38 -21.37 15.57
CA LYS A 321 13.67 -22.66 16.23
C LYS A 321 12.97 -22.77 17.59
N LEU A 322 12.96 -21.71 18.39
CA LEU A 322 12.27 -21.69 19.68
C LEU A 322 10.74 -21.84 19.52
N LEU A 323 10.14 -21.15 18.55
CA LEU A 323 8.72 -21.26 18.25
C LEU A 323 8.35 -22.67 17.74
N LEU A 324 9.17 -23.26 16.87
CA LEU A 324 8.98 -24.62 16.39
C LEU A 324 9.14 -25.65 17.51
N ALA A 325 10.15 -25.49 18.37
CA ALA A 325 10.42 -26.40 19.48
C ALA A 325 9.28 -26.44 20.52
N ALA A 326 8.59 -25.32 20.72
CA ALA A 326 7.41 -25.27 21.59
C ALA A 326 6.21 -26.07 21.04
N GLY A 327 6.21 -26.38 19.74
CA GLY A 327 5.18 -27.17 19.06
C GLY A 327 3.80 -26.51 19.05
N ARG A 328 2.75 -27.30 18.76
CA ARG A 328 1.34 -26.87 18.80
C ARG A 328 0.80 -26.71 20.24
N GLY A 329 1.63 -26.29 21.20
CA GLY A 329 1.19 -26.01 22.57
C GLY A 329 0.19 -24.84 22.57
N VAL A 330 -0.90 -24.98 23.33
CA VAL A 330 -2.14 -24.16 23.29
C VAL A 330 -1.93 -22.64 23.53
N GLY A 331 -0.72 -22.17 23.82
CA GLY A 331 -0.45 -20.75 24.12
C GLY A 331 0.65 -20.08 23.31
N GLY A 332 1.39 -20.81 22.45
CA GLY A 332 2.65 -20.30 21.90
C GLY A 332 3.74 -20.15 22.96
N VAL A 333 4.82 -19.45 22.61
CA VAL A 333 5.93 -19.10 23.49
C VAL A 333 5.73 -17.69 24.04
N ALA A 334 5.79 -17.54 25.36
CA ALA A 334 5.60 -16.24 25.98
C ALA A 334 6.70 -15.26 25.56
N ALA A 335 6.36 -13.98 25.43
CA ALA A 335 7.34 -12.95 25.06
C ALA A 335 8.51 -12.90 26.05
N ASP A 336 8.21 -12.99 27.35
CA ASP A 336 9.22 -12.98 28.41
C ASP A 336 10.09 -14.26 28.40
N GLU A 337 9.53 -15.40 27.99
CA GLU A 337 10.30 -16.65 27.78
C GLU A 337 11.27 -16.52 26.60
N LEU A 338 10.82 -15.94 25.48
CA LEU A 338 11.68 -15.65 24.33
C LEU A 338 12.82 -14.70 24.74
N ILE A 339 12.51 -13.63 25.47
CA ILE A 339 13.50 -12.67 25.95
C ILE A 339 14.53 -13.37 26.84
N THR A 340 14.08 -14.15 27.82
CA THR A 340 14.95 -14.87 28.76
C THR A 340 15.90 -15.83 28.03
N ARG A 341 15.42 -16.53 26.99
CA ARG A 341 16.24 -17.48 26.22
C ARG A 341 17.21 -16.80 25.26
N LEU A 342 16.83 -15.66 24.68
CA LEU A 342 17.64 -14.95 23.68
C LEU A 342 18.66 -14.01 24.34
N TRP A 343 18.29 -13.38 25.45
CA TRP A 343 19.07 -12.37 26.16
C TRP A 343 18.92 -12.54 27.68
N PRO A 344 19.53 -13.57 28.28
CA PRO A 344 19.38 -13.86 29.70
C PRO A 344 19.84 -12.72 30.63
N ASP A 345 20.78 -11.89 30.15
CA ASP A 345 21.33 -10.76 30.91
C ASP A 345 20.59 -9.43 30.70
N SER A 346 19.52 -9.41 29.89
CA SER A 346 18.76 -8.19 29.63
C SER A 346 17.70 -7.96 30.71
N ASP A 347 17.49 -6.70 31.06
CA ASP A 347 16.30 -6.28 31.78
C ASP A 347 15.04 -6.43 30.91
N GLU A 348 13.87 -6.49 31.55
CA GLU A 348 12.57 -6.75 30.90
C GLU A 348 12.27 -5.74 29.79
N GLU A 349 12.52 -4.45 30.05
CA GLU A 349 12.24 -3.38 29.10
C GLU A 349 13.23 -3.40 27.91
N GLY A 350 14.52 -3.60 28.16
CA GLY A 350 15.53 -3.76 27.12
C GLY A 350 15.28 -4.97 26.24
N GLY A 351 14.82 -6.08 26.83
CA GLY A 351 14.45 -7.30 26.12
C GLY A 351 13.26 -7.09 25.18
N ARG A 352 12.19 -6.44 25.66
CA ARG A 352 11.00 -6.14 24.84
C ARG A 352 11.32 -5.23 23.66
N LYS A 353 12.17 -4.21 23.85
CA LYS A 353 12.62 -3.31 22.77
C LYS A 353 13.41 -4.05 21.68
N LYS A 354 14.13 -5.13 22.02
CA LYS A 354 14.86 -5.98 21.05
C LYS A 354 13.99 -7.05 20.40
N LEU A 355 12.99 -7.57 21.11
CA LEU A 355 12.14 -8.66 20.63
C LEU A 355 11.32 -8.24 19.42
N LEU A 356 10.65 -7.08 19.44
CA LEU A 356 9.77 -6.65 18.35
C LEU A 356 10.51 -6.51 17.00
N PRO A 357 11.66 -5.81 16.90
CA PRO A 357 12.45 -5.79 15.68
C PRO A 357 12.91 -7.17 15.21
N LEU A 358 13.24 -8.07 16.15
CA LEU A 358 13.68 -9.43 15.82
C LEU A 358 12.55 -10.29 15.25
N ILE A 359 11.35 -10.22 15.84
CA ILE A 359 10.15 -10.87 15.31
C ILE A 359 9.82 -10.34 13.92
N SER A 360 9.84 -9.01 13.73
CA SER A 360 9.61 -8.40 12.41
C SER A 360 10.65 -8.83 11.38
N ASN A 361 11.91 -9.01 11.79
CA ASN A 361 12.96 -9.51 10.92
C ASN A 361 12.75 -10.98 10.52
N ALA A 362 12.37 -11.84 11.47
CA ALA A 362 12.02 -13.23 11.20
C ALA A 362 10.86 -13.32 10.21
N ARG A 363 9.78 -12.57 10.44
CA ARG A 363 8.61 -12.48 9.56
C ARG A 363 8.98 -12.04 8.15
N ARG A 364 9.78 -10.98 8.01
CA ARG A 364 10.26 -10.50 6.70
C ARG A 364 11.12 -11.53 5.97
N THR A 365 11.89 -12.33 6.71
CA THR A 365 12.71 -13.40 6.12
C THR A 365 11.83 -14.51 5.55
N LEU A 366 10.76 -14.88 6.25
CA LEU A 366 9.80 -15.88 5.79
C LEU A 366 8.92 -15.37 4.65
N GLU A 367 8.42 -14.14 4.77
CA GLU A 367 7.39 -13.56 3.92
C GLU A 367 7.80 -12.15 3.48
N PRO A 368 8.69 -12.02 2.48
CA PRO A 368 9.27 -10.73 2.08
C PRO A 368 8.24 -9.84 1.39
N ASP A 369 7.22 -10.43 0.78
CA ASP A 369 6.24 -9.77 -0.08
C ASP A 369 5.05 -9.16 0.68
N ILE A 370 5.00 -9.31 2.01
CA ILE A 370 3.96 -8.74 2.87
C ILE A 370 4.56 -7.91 4.00
N GLU A 371 3.69 -7.18 4.70
CA GLU A 371 4.07 -6.47 5.91
C GLU A 371 4.36 -7.44 7.06
N PRO A 372 5.43 -7.26 7.85
CA PRO A 372 5.77 -8.22 8.91
C PRO A 372 4.67 -8.45 9.94
N ARG A 373 3.86 -7.42 10.25
CA ARG A 373 2.72 -7.56 11.18
C ARG A 373 1.66 -8.55 10.69
N ASP A 374 1.68 -8.86 9.40
CA ASP A 374 0.64 -9.58 8.67
C ASP A 374 1.09 -11.00 8.29
N SER A 375 2.18 -11.47 8.91
CA SER A 375 2.75 -12.80 8.74
C SER A 375 1.71 -13.91 8.92
N HIS A 376 1.70 -14.88 8.01
CA HIS A 376 0.89 -16.10 8.13
C HIS A 376 1.57 -17.13 9.04
N PHE A 377 2.90 -17.10 9.15
CA PHE A 377 3.64 -18.12 9.90
C PHE A 377 3.92 -17.75 11.34
N ILE A 378 4.36 -16.52 11.63
CA ILE A 378 4.66 -16.11 13.01
C ILE A 378 3.51 -15.24 13.51
N LEU A 379 2.58 -15.87 14.21
CA LEU A 379 1.40 -15.22 14.75
C LEU A 379 1.65 -14.77 16.18
N ARG A 380 0.99 -13.68 16.56
CA ARG A 380 0.94 -13.24 17.96
C ARG A 380 -0.22 -13.98 18.64
N SER A 381 -0.15 -14.12 19.96
CA SER A 381 -1.24 -14.52 20.87
C SER A 381 -1.33 -13.47 22.00
N SER A 382 -2.37 -13.54 22.84
CA SER A 382 -2.51 -12.64 24.01
C SER A 382 -1.27 -12.63 24.90
N ASN A 383 -0.58 -13.77 25.03
CA ASN A 383 0.56 -13.94 25.92
C ASN A 383 1.91 -14.19 25.22
N GLY A 384 1.99 -14.13 23.88
CA GLY A 384 3.25 -14.49 23.21
C GLY A 384 3.18 -14.60 21.69
N TYR A 385 4.01 -15.48 21.14
CA TYR A 385 4.12 -15.76 19.70
C TYR A 385 4.08 -17.26 19.45
N PHE A 386 3.53 -17.67 18.32
CA PHE A 386 3.56 -19.07 17.90
C PHE A 386 3.83 -19.18 16.41
N PHE A 387 4.27 -20.37 16.00
CA PHE A 387 4.44 -20.69 14.59
C PHE A 387 3.23 -21.46 14.10
N ASP A 388 2.53 -20.92 13.10
CA ASP A 388 1.40 -21.60 12.47
C ASP A 388 1.87 -22.60 11.43
N LEU A 389 1.26 -23.79 11.47
CA LEU A 389 1.59 -24.94 10.64
C LEU A 389 0.42 -25.23 9.70
N GLY A 390 -0.05 -24.18 9.00
CA GLY A 390 -1.10 -24.26 7.99
C GLY A 390 -0.74 -25.19 6.83
N GLU A 391 -1.66 -25.33 5.87
CA GLU A 391 -1.57 -26.33 4.79
C GLU A 391 -0.34 -26.18 3.89
N GLY A 392 0.24 -24.99 3.80
CA GLY A 392 1.46 -24.70 3.02
C GLY A 392 2.78 -25.08 3.71
N VAL A 393 2.75 -25.59 4.96
CA VAL A 393 3.96 -25.92 5.71
C VAL A 393 4.19 -27.43 5.79
N THR A 394 5.33 -27.87 5.27
CA THR A 394 5.83 -29.23 5.45
C THR A 394 6.98 -29.22 6.46
N TRP A 395 6.96 -30.17 7.40
CA TRP A 395 7.98 -30.28 8.43
C TRP A 395 8.34 -31.75 8.65
N ASP A 396 9.60 -32.11 8.40
CA ASP A 396 10.13 -33.47 8.48
C ASP A 396 9.83 -34.18 9.81
N LEU A 397 9.91 -33.48 10.95
CA LEU A 397 9.57 -34.02 12.26
C LEU A 397 8.10 -34.39 12.38
N LEU A 398 7.20 -33.59 11.79
CA LEU A 398 5.76 -33.87 11.83
C LEU A 398 5.42 -35.04 10.91
N SER A 399 5.97 -35.06 9.70
CA SER A 399 5.82 -36.18 8.77
C SER A 399 6.32 -37.49 9.39
N PHE A 400 7.50 -37.46 10.03
CA PHE A 400 8.04 -38.59 10.77
C PHE A 400 7.10 -39.08 11.89
N ARG A 401 6.61 -38.15 12.73
CA ARG A 401 5.70 -38.48 13.84
C ARG A 401 4.39 -39.08 13.36
N GLU A 402 3.85 -38.60 12.25
CA GLU A 402 2.61 -39.14 11.69
C GLU A 402 2.81 -40.54 11.14
N HIS A 403 3.83 -40.78 10.31
CA HIS A 403 4.14 -42.11 9.80
C HIS A 403 4.46 -43.10 10.94
N LEU A 404 5.19 -42.67 11.96
CA LEU A 404 5.45 -43.51 13.14
C LEU A 404 4.16 -43.85 13.90
N ARG A 405 3.24 -42.90 14.04
CA ARG A 405 1.94 -43.10 14.69
C ARG A 405 1.06 -44.06 13.90
N GLN A 406 0.97 -43.87 12.58
CA GLN A 406 0.19 -44.73 11.68
C GLN A 406 0.75 -46.14 11.62
N GLY A 407 2.07 -46.29 11.43
CA GLY A 407 2.74 -47.59 11.41
C GLY A 407 2.54 -48.37 12.72
N ARG A 408 2.65 -47.70 13.88
CA ARG A 408 2.35 -48.33 15.18
C ARG A 408 0.88 -48.73 15.34
N ARG A 409 -0.05 -47.95 14.79
CA ARG A 409 -1.49 -48.27 14.80
C ARG A 409 -1.76 -49.50 13.93
N LEU A 410 -1.27 -49.53 12.70
CA LEU A 410 -1.42 -50.64 11.77
C LEU A 410 -0.79 -51.94 12.28
N ALA A 411 0.36 -51.85 12.95
CA ALA A 411 0.99 -53.00 13.59
C ALA A 411 0.13 -53.59 14.72
N ARG A 412 -0.57 -52.76 15.50
CA ARG A 412 -1.53 -53.22 16.53
C ARG A 412 -2.79 -53.84 15.92
N GLU A 413 -3.15 -53.44 14.70
CA GLU A 413 -4.24 -54.01 13.90
C GLU A 413 -3.79 -55.26 13.09
N GLU A 414 -2.56 -55.75 13.30
CA GLU A 414 -1.97 -56.89 12.60
C GLU A 414 -1.86 -56.72 11.07
N ARG A 415 -1.94 -55.48 10.58
CA ARG A 415 -1.77 -55.12 9.16
C ARG A 415 -0.30 -54.92 8.82
N TRP A 416 0.47 -56.00 8.92
CA TRP A 416 1.94 -55.96 8.92
C TRP A 416 2.58 -55.31 7.69
N ALA A 417 2.07 -55.61 6.48
CA ALA A 417 2.63 -55.06 5.25
C ALA A 417 2.47 -53.53 5.17
N GLU A 418 1.30 -53.01 5.56
CA GLU A 418 1.03 -51.57 5.58
C GLU A 418 1.78 -50.88 6.72
N ALA A 419 1.87 -51.54 7.88
CA ALA A 419 2.68 -51.06 9.00
C ALA A 419 4.17 -50.92 8.62
N ALA A 420 4.72 -51.92 7.92
CA ALA A 420 6.09 -51.88 7.44
C ALA A 420 6.31 -50.72 6.45
N ALA A 421 5.40 -50.53 5.49
CA ALA A 421 5.48 -49.44 4.52
C ALA A 421 5.46 -48.05 5.19
N ASP A 422 4.60 -47.82 6.19
CA ASP A 422 4.58 -46.53 6.91
C ASP A 422 5.82 -46.33 7.80
N LEU A 423 6.31 -47.38 8.46
CA LEU A 423 7.54 -47.30 9.24
C LEU A 423 8.78 -47.07 8.36
N GLU A 424 8.81 -47.62 7.14
CA GLU A 424 9.85 -47.35 6.16
C GLU A 424 9.84 -45.89 5.70
N LYS A 425 8.66 -45.30 5.44
CA LYS A 425 8.54 -43.86 5.16
C LYS A 425 9.09 -43.00 6.30
N ALA A 426 8.78 -43.36 7.55
CA ALA A 426 9.36 -42.69 8.72
C ALA A 426 10.89 -42.81 8.76
N ALA A 427 11.43 -44.00 8.47
CA ALA A 427 12.88 -44.21 8.41
C ALA A 427 13.54 -43.39 7.28
N LEU A 428 12.90 -43.31 6.10
CA LEU A 428 13.38 -42.52 4.97
C LEU A 428 13.40 -41.02 5.27
N SER A 429 12.44 -40.49 6.03
CA SER A 429 12.45 -39.08 6.49
C SER A 429 13.68 -38.73 7.34
N ILE A 430 14.30 -39.73 7.99
CA ILE A 430 15.56 -39.56 8.74
C ILE A 430 16.77 -39.86 7.84
N ALA A 431 16.69 -40.92 7.02
CA ALA A 431 17.80 -41.43 6.22
C ALA A 431 18.20 -40.50 5.06
N ALA A 432 17.25 -39.81 4.43
CA ALA A 432 17.54 -38.82 3.38
C ALA A 432 18.50 -37.71 3.87
N THR A 433 18.53 -37.48 5.17
CA THR A 433 19.34 -36.43 5.80
C THR A 433 20.69 -36.92 6.34
N PHE A 434 20.76 -38.16 6.84
CA PHE A 434 21.97 -38.70 7.49
C PHE A 434 22.72 -39.75 6.67
N TRP A 435 22.08 -40.37 5.68
CA TRP A 435 22.68 -41.44 4.90
C TRP A 435 22.16 -41.49 3.45
N PRO A 436 22.69 -40.65 2.54
CA PRO A 436 22.21 -40.54 1.16
C PRO A 436 22.23 -41.86 0.36
N LYS A 437 23.03 -42.85 0.81
CA LYS A 437 23.21 -44.15 0.14
C LYS A 437 22.14 -45.19 0.44
N ILE A 438 21.21 -44.96 1.38
CA ILE A 438 20.10 -45.89 1.68
C ILE A 438 18.85 -45.55 0.85
N ALA A 439 18.80 -44.37 0.23
CA ALA A 439 17.65 -43.92 -0.56
C ALA A 439 17.53 -44.54 -1.97
N THR A 440 18.49 -45.37 -2.39
CA THR A 440 18.32 -46.18 -3.60
C THR A 440 17.64 -47.49 -3.22
N PRO A 441 16.42 -47.76 -3.73
CA PRO A 441 15.83 -49.08 -3.56
C PRO A 441 16.74 -50.07 -4.31
N THR A 442 17.47 -50.87 -3.57
CA THR A 442 18.05 -52.10 -4.12
C THR A 442 16.86 -52.98 -4.51
N GLY A 443 16.71 -53.17 -5.82
CA GLY A 443 15.64 -53.97 -6.42
C GLY A 443 15.75 -55.46 -6.14
#